data_AF-A0A6J8CV13-F1
#
_entry.id   AF-A0A6J8CV13-F1
#
_cell.length_a   1.000
_cell.length_b   1.000
_cell.length_c   1.000
_cell.angle_alpha   90.00
_cell.angle_beta   90.00
_cell.angle_gamma   90.00
#
_symmetry.space_group_name_H-M   'P 1'
#
loop_
_entity.id
_entity.type
_entity.pdbx_description
1 polymer ?
#
loop_
_entity_poly.entity_id
_entity_poly.type
_entity_poly.pdbx_seq_one_letter_code
_entity_poly.pdbx_strand_id
1 'polypeptide(L)'
;MAEENTENKSTPGIGMRMTISMISKKFSKAANISTNTLSDWMRKEKEAQKLVLLDCRPEEEYVVSRIPGAVRVDYENEAESILEKIPDAQTDKSARIVCYCAAGYRSSLVVEKLQDHFKKLGTRPPWEMYNLEGSIFKWANEGRTMVDVNNKRTPFAHPYNAVFDGKTLYSLDTSERADCIIPKNPNEMTTSISNNSNKLTTFIQNTSNELTTSIPNNSNELTTSIPDKPDNYIVNLYED
;
A
#
# COMPACT_ATOMS: atom_id res chain seq x y z
N MET A 1 21.44 -21.34 34.12
CA MET A 1 19.99 -21.43 33.80
C MET A 1 19.65 -20.13 33.11
N ALA A 2 19.52 -20.14 31.78
CA ALA A 2 19.18 -18.95 31.02
C ALA A 2 17.66 -18.90 30.91
N GLU A 3 17.07 -17.82 31.41
CA GLU A 3 15.65 -17.55 31.33
C GLU A 3 15.24 -17.39 29.87
N GLU A 4 14.43 -18.33 29.39
CA GLU A 4 13.78 -18.29 28.10
C GLU A 4 12.69 -17.21 28.17
N ASN A 5 13.06 -16.00 27.74
CA ASN A 5 12.15 -14.87 27.66
C ASN A 5 11.17 -15.16 26.51
N THR A 6 10.03 -15.77 26.84
CA THR A 6 8.94 -16.03 25.90
C THR A 6 8.38 -14.70 25.43
N GLU A 7 8.94 -14.21 24.33
CA GLU A 7 8.56 -13.03 23.57
C GLU A 7 7.03 -13.01 23.43
N ASN A 8 6.39 -12.04 24.08
CA ASN A 8 4.94 -11.85 24.09
C ASN A 8 4.50 -11.45 22.67
N LYS A 9 4.20 -12.46 21.84
CA LYS A 9 3.82 -12.27 20.43
C LYS A 9 2.46 -11.58 20.38
N SER A 10 2.47 -10.28 20.10
CA SER A 10 1.28 -9.45 20.06
C SER A 10 0.32 -9.94 18.96
N THR A 11 -0.87 -10.38 19.35
CA THR A 11 -1.94 -10.67 18.39
C THR A 11 -2.37 -9.36 17.72
N PRO A 12 -2.47 -9.29 16.38
CA PRO A 12 -2.92 -8.08 15.71
C PRO A 12 -4.29 -7.63 16.24
N GLY A 13 -4.46 -6.32 16.38
CA GLY A 13 -5.76 -5.76 16.77
C GLY A 13 -6.87 -6.16 15.80
N ILE A 14 -8.12 -6.16 16.27
CA ILE A 14 -9.29 -6.61 15.50
C ILE A 14 -9.38 -5.95 14.12
N GLY A 15 -9.15 -4.63 14.03
CA GLY A 15 -9.13 -3.89 12.76
C GLY A 15 -8.10 -4.45 11.78
N MET A 16 -6.87 -4.66 12.24
CA MET A 16 -5.81 -5.24 11.43
C MET A 16 -6.15 -6.67 10.97
N ARG A 17 -6.73 -7.49 11.85
CA ARG A 17 -7.17 -8.85 11.48
C ARG A 17 -8.25 -8.83 10.39
N MET A 18 -9.19 -7.88 10.46
CA MET A 18 -10.19 -7.69 9.42
C MET A 18 -9.54 -7.26 8.11
N THR A 19 -8.61 -6.29 8.12
CA THR A 19 -7.87 -5.87 6.92
C THR A 19 -7.10 -7.02 6.29
N ILE A 20 -6.35 -7.79 7.08
CA ILE A 20 -5.61 -8.97 6.62
C ILE A 20 -6.55 -9.98 5.96
N SER A 21 -7.68 -10.28 6.60
CA SER A 21 -8.69 -11.21 6.08
C SER A 21 -9.31 -10.72 4.77
N MET A 22 -9.67 -9.44 4.67
CA MET A 22 -10.22 -8.84 3.46
C MET A 22 -9.22 -8.89 2.30
N ILE A 23 -7.95 -8.54 2.55
CA ILE A 23 -6.88 -8.60 1.55
C ILE A 23 -6.67 -10.06 1.09
N SER A 24 -6.54 -11.00 2.02
CA SER A 24 -6.35 -12.42 1.69
C SER A 24 -7.52 -12.99 0.88
N LYS A 25 -8.76 -12.55 1.15
CA LYS A 25 -9.93 -12.96 0.37
C LYS A 25 -9.95 -12.34 -1.01
N LYS A 26 -9.57 -11.06 -1.13
CA LYS A 26 -9.52 -10.34 -2.41
C LYS A 26 -8.45 -10.90 -3.35
N PHE A 27 -7.29 -11.26 -2.81
CA PHE A 27 -6.15 -11.76 -3.56
C PHE A 27 -5.90 -13.24 -3.24
N SER A 28 -6.86 -14.10 -3.60
CA SER A 28 -6.82 -15.52 -3.26
C SER A 28 -5.76 -16.31 -4.01
N LYS A 29 -5.20 -15.77 -5.11
CA LYS A 29 -4.08 -16.41 -5.83
C LYS A 29 -2.73 -16.11 -5.17
N ALA A 30 -2.62 -14.98 -4.49
CA ALA A 30 -1.44 -14.62 -3.71
C ALA A 30 -1.37 -15.45 -2.43
N ALA A 31 -0.46 -16.43 -2.40
CA ALA A 31 -0.18 -17.19 -1.20
C ALA A 31 0.35 -16.25 -0.10
N ASN A 32 -0.13 -16.40 1.13
CA ASN A 32 0.30 -15.60 2.26
C ASN A 32 1.23 -16.40 3.18
N ILE A 33 2.24 -15.74 3.73
CA ILE A 33 3.05 -16.28 4.84
C ILE A 33 2.96 -15.37 6.06
N SER A 34 3.14 -15.97 7.24
CA SER A 34 3.19 -15.21 8.48
C SER A 34 4.53 -14.48 8.65
N THR A 35 4.52 -13.42 9.44
CA THR A 35 5.74 -12.72 9.91
C THR A 35 6.66 -13.63 10.71
N ASN A 36 6.15 -14.63 11.42
CA ASN A 36 6.97 -15.63 12.13
C ASN A 36 7.75 -16.49 11.13
N THR A 37 7.07 -16.98 10.08
CA THR A 37 7.70 -17.79 9.02
C THR A 37 8.83 -17.02 8.33
N LEU A 38 8.56 -15.76 7.96
CA LEU A 38 9.60 -14.90 7.39
C LEU A 38 10.77 -14.70 8.36
N SER A 39 10.47 -14.40 9.62
CA SER A 39 11.47 -14.19 10.67
C SER A 39 12.34 -15.45 10.90
N ASP A 40 11.76 -16.64 10.83
CA ASP A 40 12.47 -17.91 10.90
C ASP A 40 13.39 -18.13 9.69
N TRP A 41 12.93 -17.82 8.48
CA TRP A 41 13.76 -17.90 7.28
C TRP A 41 14.93 -16.93 7.31
N MET A 42 14.71 -15.70 7.80
CA MET A 42 15.77 -14.69 7.94
C MET A 42 16.85 -15.09 8.95
N ARG A 43 16.50 -15.84 10.02
CA ARG A 43 17.47 -16.31 11.03
C ARG A 43 18.30 -17.51 10.58
N LYS A 44 17.77 -18.35 9.71
CA LYS A 44 18.44 -19.57 9.24
C LYS A 44 19.30 -19.23 8.03
N GLU A 45 20.62 -19.20 8.19
CA GLU A 45 21.58 -18.81 7.14
C GLU A 45 21.28 -19.42 5.76
N LYS A 46 21.04 -20.74 5.70
CA LYS A 46 20.72 -21.45 4.44
C LYS A 46 19.41 -20.99 3.79
N GLU A 47 18.41 -20.63 4.59
CA GLU A 47 17.11 -20.15 4.09
C GLU A 47 17.21 -18.67 3.71
N ALA A 48 17.95 -17.87 4.48
CA ALA A 48 18.20 -16.46 4.23
C ALA A 48 18.91 -16.23 2.88
N GLN A 49 19.85 -17.11 2.51
CA GLN A 49 20.52 -17.06 1.20
C GLN A 49 19.57 -17.29 0.01
N LYS A 50 18.40 -17.90 0.24
CA LYS A 50 17.38 -18.21 -0.76
C LYS A 50 16.20 -17.24 -0.71
N LEU A 51 16.23 -16.26 0.18
CA LEU A 51 15.11 -15.36 0.42
C LEU A 51 15.34 -14.03 -0.31
N VAL A 52 14.40 -13.66 -1.17
CA VAL A 52 14.34 -12.34 -1.80
C VAL A 52 13.18 -11.58 -1.19
N LEU A 53 13.47 -10.45 -0.55
CA LEU A 53 12.45 -9.57 0.02
C LEU A 53 12.20 -8.39 -0.90
N LEU A 54 10.94 -8.20 -1.30
CA LEU A 54 10.51 -7.08 -2.14
C LEU A 54 9.65 -6.12 -1.32
N ASP A 55 10.11 -4.88 -1.17
CA ASP A 55 9.31 -3.78 -0.62
C ASP A 55 8.53 -3.10 -1.75
N CYS A 56 7.22 -3.30 -1.78
CA CYS A 56 6.33 -2.78 -2.82
C CYS A 56 5.77 -1.39 -2.49
N ARG A 57 6.41 -0.65 -1.58
CA ARG A 57 6.00 0.71 -1.20
C ARG A 57 6.72 1.77 -2.06
N PRO A 58 6.14 2.97 -2.18
CA PRO A 58 6.80 4.16 -2.71
C PRO A 58 8.15 4.43 -2.02
N GLU A 59 9.03 5.13 -2.74
CA GLU A 59 10.38 5.46 -2.27
C GLU A 59 10.34 6.17 -0.91
N GLU A 60 9.38 7.08 -0.73
CA GLU A 60 9.21 7.89 0.47
C GLU A 60 8.90 7.05 1.71
N GLU A 61 8.23 5.90 1.54
CA GLU A 61 7.99 4.94 2.63
C GLU A 61 9.23 4.06 2.88
N TYR A 62 9.94 3.67 1.81
CA TYR A 62 11.11 2.79 1.84
C TYR A 62 12.38 3.42 2.43
N VAL A 63 12.54 4.75 2.26
CA VAL A 63 13.66 5.49 2.85
C VAL A 63 13.50 5.69 4.36
N VAL A 64 12.25 5.75 4.85
CA VAL A 64 11.94 5.87 6.28
C VAL A 64 12.25 4.58 7.02
N SER A 65 11.81 3.46 6.46
CA SER A 65 12.15 2.14 6.96
C SER A 65 11.99 1.06 5.92
N ARG A 66 12.56 -0.10 6.17
CA ARG A 66 12.38 -1.33 5.41
C ARG A 66 12.72 -2.54 6.28
N ILE A 67 12.28 -3.73 5.89
CA ILE A 67 12.81 -4.97 6.44
C ILE A 67 14.26 -5.11 5.95
N PRO A 68 15.24 -5.46 6.81
CA PRO A 68 16.64 -5.57 6.42
C PRO A 68 16.83 -6.47 5.19
N GLY A 69 17.61 -5.99 4.21
CA GLY A 69 17.90 -6.73 2.97
C GLY A 69 16.79 -6.68 1.90
N ALA A 70 15.69 -5.96 2.14
CA ALA A 70 14.66 -5.77 1.12
C ALA A 70 15.15 -4.94 -0.08
N VAL A 71 14.66 -5.28 -1.27
CA VAL A 71 14.84 -4.53 -2.52
C VAL A 71 13.53 -3.81 -2.81
N ARG A 72 13.59 -2.49 -3.09
CA ARG A 72 12.38 -1.75 -3.45
C ARG A 72 11.96 -2.06 -4.88
N VAL A 73 10.66 -2.31 -5.07
CA VAL A 73 10.00 -2.38 -6.37
C VAL A 73 8.81 -1.44 -6.37
N ASP A 74 8.55 -0.81 -7.51
CA ASP A 74 7.31 -0.07 -7.68
C ASP A 74 6.18 -1.04 -8.04
N TYR A 75 5.08 -1.01 -7.28
CA TYR A 75 3.95 -1.91 -7.52
C TYR A 75 3.18 -1.53 -8.79
N GLU A 76 3.34 -0.29 -9.27
CA GLU A 76 2.71 0.20 -10.49
C GLU A 76 3.44 -0.28 -11.75
N ASN A 77 4.74 -0.60 -11.64
CA ASN A 77 5.53 -1.12 -12.75
C ASN A 77 4.98 -2.42 -13.34
N GLU A 78 5.26 -2.63 -14.63
CA GLU A 78 4.95 -3.88 -15.31
C GLU A 78 5.74 -5.06 -14.73
N ALA A 79 5.24 -6.28 -14.96
CA ALA A 79 5.81 -7.50 -14.40
C ALA A 79 7.29 -7.67 -14.80
N GLU A 80 7.62 -7.37 -16.04
CA GLU A 80 8.95 -7.44 -16.62
C GLU A 80 9.94 -6.54 -15.86
N SER A 81 9.56 -5.29 -15.60
CA SER A 81 10.39 -4.34 -14.84
C SER A 81 10.54 -4.73 -13.37
N ILE A 82 9.55 -5.41 -12.78
CA ILE A 82 9.68 -5.97 -11.42
C ILE A 82 10.63 -7.17 -11.44
N LEU A 83 10.56 -8.03 -12.47
CA LEU A 83 11.44 -9.18 -12.63
C LEU A 83 12.92 -8.76 -12.77
N GLU A 84 13.22 -7.68 -13.48
CA GLU A 84 14.58 -7.11 -13.58
C GLU A 84 15.16 -6.63 -12.23
N LYS A 85 14.30 -6.34 -11.24
CA LYS A 85 14.74 -5.95 -9.89
C LYS A 85 14.99 -7.13 -8.97
N ILE A 86 14.52 -8.32 -9.35
CA ILE A 86 14.87 -9.54 -8.63
C ILE A 86 16.34 -9.83 -8.98
N PRO A 87 17.25 -9.86 -8.00
CA PRO A 87 18.69 -9.99 -8.27
C PRO A 87 19.02 -11.11 -9.28
N ASP A 88 19.74 -10.73 -10.34
CA ASP A 88 19.60 -11.33 -11.70
C ASP A 88 20.25 -12.70 -11.95
N ALA A 89 21.31 -13.11 -11.25
CA ALA A 89 22.14 -14.18 -11.81
C ALA A 89 21.64 -15.60 -11.40
N GLN A 90 20.68 -16.18 -12.14
CA GLN A 90 20.29 -17.60 -12.02
C GLN A 90 19.89 -18.04 -10.59
N THR A 91 19.13 -17.22 -9.88
CA THR A 91 18.61 -17.54 -8.54
C THR A 91 18.11 -18.98 -8.52
N ASP A 92 18.74 -19.76 -7.62
CA ASP A 92 18.39 -21.14 -7.31
C ASP A 92 16.87 -21.30 -7.44
N LYS A 93 16.39 -22.26 -8.25
CA LYS A 93 14.94 -22.50 -8.42
C LYS A 93 14.22 -22.79 -7.09
N SER A 94 14.96 -22.97 -6.00
CA SER A 94 14.44 -23.04 -4.65
C SER A 94 14.40 -21.70 -3.88
N ALA A 95 14.71 -20.57 -4.54
CA ALA A 95 14.55 -19.24 -3.96
C ALA A 95 13.07 -18.91 -3.74
N ARG A 96 12.81 -18.14 -2.70
CA ARG A 96 11.48 -17.69 -2.30
C ARG A 96 11.44 -16.18 -2.35
N ILE A 97 10.43 -15.65 -3.03
CA ILE A 97 10.17 -14.23 -3.11
C ILE A 97 9.07 -13.89 -2.11
N VAL A 98 9.34 -12.94 -1.22
CA VAL A 98 8.37 -12.43 -0.26
C VAL A 98 8.17 -10.95 -0.52
N CYS A 99 6.98 -10.61 -1.02
CA CYS A 99 6.56 -9.24 -1.23
C CYS A 99 5.87 -8.72 0.03
N TYR A 100 6.15 -7.50 0.43
CA TYR A 100 5.43 -6.81 1.48
C TYR A 100 5.20 -5.34 1.12
N CYS A 101 4.19 -4.72 1.73
CA CYS A 101 4.00 -3.28 1.66
C CYS A 101 3.67 -2.70 3.04
N ALA A 102 2.73 -1.75 3.10
CA ALA A 102 2.26 -1.21 4.38
C ALA A 102 1.44 -2.27 5.14
N ALA A 103 0.30 -2.68 4.55
CA ALA A 103 -0.66 -3.60 5.17
C ALA A 103 -0.95 -4.89 4.37
N GLY A 104 -0.41 -5.03 3.15
CA GLY A 104 -0.53 -6.24 2.33
C GLY A 104 -1.20 -6.07 0.96
N TYR A 105 -1.84 -4.93 0.69
CA TYR A 105 -2.60 -4.75 -0.56
C TYR A 105 -1.71 -4.70 -1.81
N ARG A 106 -0.76 -3.77 -1.85
CA ARG A 106 0.15 -3.56 -3.00
C ARG A 106 1.01 -4.80 -3.27
N SER A 107 1.49 -5.44 -2.22
CA SER A 107 2.32 -6.64 -2.31
C SER A 107 1.55 -7.86 -2.82
N SER A 108 0.30 -8.07 -2.39
CA SER A 108 -0.55 -9.10 -2.99
C SER A 108 -0.81 -8.85 -4.47
N LEU A 109 -1.03 -7.59 -4.86
CA LEU A 109 -1.17 -7.21 -6.27
C LEU A 109 0.08 -7.55 -7.09
N VAL A 110 1.29 -7.27 -6.56
CA VAL A 110 2.54 -7.65 -7.22
C VAL A 110 2.67 -9.17 -7.36
N VAL A 111 2.33 -9.95 -6.33
CA VAL A 111 2.39 -11.41 -6.40
C VAL A 111 1.45 -11.95 -7.49
N GLU A 112 0.20 -11.51 -7.53
CA GLU A 112 -0.74 -11.95 -8.57
C GLU A 112 -0.32 -11.46 -9.96
N LYS A 113 0.19 -10.23 -10.09
CA LYS A 113 0.72 -9.68 -11.34
C LYS A 113 1.83 -10.56 -11.91
N LEU A 114 2.79 -10.97 -11.09
CA LEU A 114 3.88 -11.87 -11.50
C LEU A 114 3.35 -13.25 -11.88
N GLN A 115 2.45 -13.84 -11.07
CA GLN A 115 1.83 -15.13 -11.38
C GLN A 115 1.06 -15.11 -12.71
N ASP A 116 0.26 -14.07 -12.95
CA ASP A 116 -0.53 -13.93 -14.16
C ASP A 116 0.38 -13.67 -15.39
N HIS A 117 1.51 -12.97 -15.23
CA HIS A 117 2.52 -12.83 -16.28
C HIS A 117 3.08 -14.20 -16.72
N PHE A 118 3.57 -15.03 -15.78
CA PHE A 118 4.07 -16.38 -16.13
C PHE A 118 2.98 -17.27 -16.74
N LYS A 119 1.74 -17.16 -16.23
CA LYS A 119 0.59 -17.88 -16.79
C LYS A 119 0.34 -17.50 -18.25
N LYS A 120 0.43 -16.22 -18.62
CA LYS A 120 0.31 -15.74 -20.02
C LYS A 120 1.40 -16.30 -20.92
N LEU A 121 2.61 -16.48 -20.38
CA LEU A 121 3.74 -17.14 -21.07
C LEU A 121 3.58 -18.67 -21.18
N GLY A 122 2.55 -19.26 -20.56
CA GLY A 122 2.37 -20.71 -20.52
C GLY A 122 3.38 -21.44 -19.64
N THR A 123 4.05 -20.72 -18.74
CA THR A 123 5.08 -21.27 -17.84
C THR A 123 4.66 -21.12 -16.38
N ARG A 124 5.32 -21.84 -15.48
CA ARG A 124 5.20 -21.61 -14.04
C ARG A 124 6.32 -20.66 -13.60
N PRO A 125 6.07 -19.79 -12.61
CA PRO A 125 7.14 -19.05 -11.98
C PRO A 125 8.22 -20.01 -11.48
N PRO A 126 9.52 -19.71 -11.67
CA PRO A 126 10.60 -20.57 -11.21
C PRO A 126 10.80 -20.50 -9.69
N TRP A 127 10.12 -19.59 -8.99
CA TRP A 127 10.20 -19.37 -7.55
C TRP A 127 8.84 -19.46 -6.89
N GLU A 128 8.83 -19.80 -5.60
CA GLU A 128 7.65 -19.59 -4.77
C GLU A 128 7.53 -18.11 -4.42
N MET A 129 6.34 -17.53 -4.61
CA MET A 129 6.09 -16.12 -4.39
C MET A 129 4.98 -15.95 -3.36
N TYR A 130 5.23 -15.11 -2.35
CA TYR A 130 4.35 -14.92 -1.21
C TYR A 130 4.10 -13.45 -0.92
N ASN A 131 2.90 -13.14 -0.43
CA ASN A 131 2.61 -11.92 0.29
C ASN A 131 2.91 -12.11 1.79
N LEU A 132 3.58 -11.12 2.40
CA LEU A 132 3.74 -11.07 3.85
C LEU A 132 2.43 -10.59 4.51
N GLU A 133 1.78 -11.49 5.23
CA GLU A 133 0.53 -11.23 5.95
C GLU A 133 0.69 -10.03 6.90
N GLY A 134 -0.17 -9.01 6.74
CA GLY A 134 -0.13 -7.77 7.53
C GLY A 134 1.10 -6.88 7.29
N SER A 135 2.05 -7.35 6.47
CA SER A 135 3.23 -6.63 5.96
C SER A 135 4.02 -5.86 7.03
N ILE A 136 4.63 -4.71 6.68
CA ILE A 136 5.55 -4.01 7.58
C ILE A 136 4.84 -3.46 8.83
N PHE A 137 3.54 -3.17 8.77
CA PHE A 137 2.80 -2.76 9.96
C PHE A 137 2.69 -3.90 10.98
N LYS A 138 2.47 -5.14 10.54
CA LYS A 138 2.43 -6.30 11.46
C LYS A 138 3.82 -6.62 11.98
N TRP A 139 4.81 -6.52 11.10
CA TRP A 139 6.22 -6.70 11.42
C TRP A 139 6.68 -5.74 12.51
N ALA A 140 6.41 -4.44 12.32
CA ALA A 140 6.63 -3.41 13.32
C ALA A 140 5.80 -3.68 14.58
N ASN A 141 4.56 -4.16 14.40
CA ASN A 141 3.69 -4.52 15.52
C ASN A 141 4.28 -5.58 16.45
N GLU A 142 5.04 -6.49 15.89
CA GLU A 142 5.71 -7.55 16.63
C GLU A 142 7.08 -7.13 17.18
N GLY A 143 7.41 -5.83 17.17
CA GLY A 143 8.68 -5.31 17.66
C GLY A 143 9.89 -5.71 16.82
N ARG A 144 9.69 -6.18 15.59
CA ARG A 144 10.75 -6.74 14.75
C ARG A 144 11.63 -5.65 14.14
N THR A 145 12.89 -5.99 13.90
CA THR A 145 13.88 -5.06 13.36
C THR A 145 13.47 -4.53 12.00
N MET A 146 13.49 -3.21 11.88
CA MET A 146 13.44 -2.46 10.63
C MET A 146 14.66 -1.55 10.56
N VAL A 147 15.07 -1.17 9.36
CA VAL A 147 16.20 -0.27 9.14
C VAL A 147 15.82 0.91 8.26
N ASP A 148 16.43 2.07 8.49
CA ASP A 148 16.28 3.27 7.66
C ASP A 148 17.15 3.20 6.38
N VAL A 149 17.18 4.28 5.61
CA VAL A 149 18.03 4.43 4.43
C VAL A 149 19.54 4.25 4.70
N ASN A 150 19.99 4.49 5.93
CA ASN A 150 21.38 4.34 6.36
C ASN A 150 21.67 2.95 6.95
N ASN A 151 20.74 2.00 6.81
CA ASN A 151 20.77 0.68 7.45
C ASN A 151 20.82 0.70 8.99
N LYS A 152 20.41 1.81 9.62
CA LYS A 152 20.32 1.93 11.08
C LYS A 152 18.94 1.48 11.55
N ARG A 153 18.90 0.82 12.70
CA ARG A 153 17.63 0.37 13.30
C ARG A 153 16.70 1.57 13.50
N THR A 154 15.44 1.44 13.08
CA THR A 154 14.41 2.47 13.22
C THR A 154 13.12 1.89 13.79
N PRO A 155 12.44 2.59 14.71
CA PRO A 155 11.11 2.20 15.18
C PRO A 155 9.98 2.67 14.23
N PHE A 156 10.28 3.50 13.22
CA PHE A 156 9.28 4.15 12.39
C PHE A 156 8.93 3.32 11.16
N ALA A 157 7.71 2.78 11.07
CA ALA A 157 7.28 1.95 9.92
C ALA A 157 6.81 2.76 8.70
N HIS A 158 6.51 4.06 8.86
CA HIS A 158 5.90 4.90 7.82
C HIS A 158 6.27 6.37 8.03
N PRO A 159 6.38 7.19 6.95
CA PRO A 159 6.48 8.64 7.08
C PRO A 159 5.28 9.19 7.85
N TYR A 160 5.52 9.95 8.91
CA TYR A 160 4.45 10.54 9.71
C TYR A 160 3.60 11.48 8.84
N ASN A 161 2.34 11.11 8.58
CA ASN A 161 1.32 12.00 8.01
C ASN A 161 0.05 11.82 8.85
N ALA A 162 -0.46 12.92 9.43
CA ALA A 162 -1.59 12.96 10.37
C ALA A 162 -2.92 12.38 9.83
N VAL A 163 -2.98 12.03 8.55
CA VAL A 163 -4.17 11.48 7.88
C VAL A 163 -4.49 10.04 8.33
N PHE A 164 -3.52 9.31 8.91
CA PHE A 164 -3.72 7.96 9.44
C PHE A 164 -3.76 7.92 10.98
N ASP A 165 -4.37 8.93 11.59
CA ASP A 165 -4.62 8.98 13.04
C ASP A 165 -5.56 7.84 13.46
N GLY A 166 -4.94 6.70 13.81
CA GLY A 166 -5.66 5.51 14.24
C GLY A 166 -4.78 4.25 14.29
N LYS A 167 -3.66 4.32 15.03
CA LYS A 167 -2.72 3.21 15.34
C LYS A 167 -1.72 2.83 14.24
N THR A 168 -0.66 3.62 14.13
CA THR A 168 0.68 3.08 13.83
C THR A 168 1.71 3.83 14.69
N LEU A 169 1.59 3.63 16.01
CA LEU A 169 2.58 4.06 16.98
C LEU A 169 3.01 2.82 17.75
N TYR A 170 4.28 2.42 17.64
CA TYR A 170 4.93 1.86 18.84
C TYR A 170 5.30 3.04 19.70
N SER A 171 4.62 3.14 20.83
CA SER A 171 5.08 3.90 21.98
C SER A 171 6.46 3.39 22.35
N LEU A 172 7.49 4.19 22.08
CA LEU A 172 8.67 4.21 22.93
C LEU A 172 8.50 5.38 23.90
N ASP A 173 8.97 5.12 25.12
CA ASP A 173 8.88 5.96 26.30
C ASP A 173 9.16 7.44 25.99
N THR A 174 8.38 8.30 26.63
CA THR A 174 8.28 9.76 26.43
C THR A 174 9.57 10.55 26.65
N SER A 175 10.66 9.90 27.05
CA SER A 175 11.94 10.53 27.40
C SER A 175 12.90 10.73 26.22
N GLU A 176 12.75 10.00 25.09
CA GLU A 176 13.65 10.13 23.92
C GLU A 176 13.12 11.10 22.83
N ARG A 177 12.02 11.81 23.11
CA ARG A 177 11.31 12.65 22.12
C ARG A 177 12.05 13.92 21.66
N ALA A 178 13.13 14.33 22.31
CA ALA A 178 13.72 15.65 22.06
C ALA A 178 14.72 15.68 20.88
N ASP A 179 15.36 14.56 20.54
CA ASP A 179 16.57 14.62 19.68
C ASP A 179 16.33 14.29 18.20
N CYS A 180 15.16 13.78 17.82
CA CYS A 180 14.95 13.21 16.48
C CYS A 180 13.90 13.93 15.59
N ILE A 181 13.30 15.06 15.99
CA ILE A 181 12.14 15.64 15.27
C ILE A 181 12.38 17.04 14.65
N ILE A 182 13.54 17.68 14.82
CA ILE A 182 13.77 18.98 14.18
C ILE A 182 14.72 18.83 12.97
N PRO A 183 14.23 18.94 11.71
CA PRO A 183 15.12 19.21 10.59
C PRO A 183 15.85 20.53 10.88
N LYS A 184 17.19 20.52 10.80
CA LYS A 184 18.06 21.65 11.17
C LYS A 184 17.88 22.91 10.30
N ASN A 185 16.97 22.89 9.32
CA ASN A 185 16.75 23.99 8.40
C ASN A 185 15.25 24.31 8.21
N PRO A 186 14.74 25.42 8.79
CA PRO A 186 13.33 25.81 8.67
C PRO A 186 12.89 26.18 7.24
N ASN A 187 13.83 26.35 6.30
CA ASN A 187 13.51 26.73 4.91
C ASN A 187 13.15 25.55 4.00
N GLU A 188 13.44 24.31 4.40
CA GLU A 188 13.06 23.11 3.62
C GLU A 188 11.60 22.71 3.83
N MET A 189 11.07 22.95 5.04
CA MET A 189 9.68 22.65 5.40
C MET A 189 8.68 23.56 4.67
N THR A 190 8.99 24.85 4.55
CA THR A 190 8.13 25.82 3.85
C THR A 190 8.06 25.55 2.35
N THR A 191 9.17 25.12 1.76
CA THR A 191 9.27 24.80 0.33
C THR A 191 8.45 23.56 -0.03
N SER A 192 8.52 22.49 0.79
CA SER A 192 7.76 21.27 0.56
C SER A 192 6.25 21.44 0.77
N ILE A 193 5.83 22.27 1.74
CA ILE A 193 4.43 22.60 1.96
C ILE A 193 3.88 23.41 0.79
N SER A 194 4.60 24.44 0.33
CA SER A 194 4.18 25.26 -0.81
C SER A 194 4.05 24.43 -2.10
N ASN A 195 5.01 23.55 -2.37
CA ASN A 195 4.99 22.70 -3.57
C ASN A 195 3.82 21.71 -3.58
N ASN A 196 3.45 21.15 -2.42
CA ASN A 196 2.30 20.25 -2.33
C ASN A 196 0.96 21.00 -2.45
N SER A 197 0.85 22.19 -1.87
CA SER A 197 -0.33 23.06 -2.05
C SER A 197 -0.53 23.41 -3.53
N ASN A 198 0.54 23.79 -4.23
CA ASN A 198 0.47 24.14 -5.65
C ASN A 198 0.06 22.94 -6.52
N LYS A 199 0.60 21.74 -6.25
CA LYS A 199 0.19 20.51 -6.96
C LYS A 199 -1.28 20.16 -6.74
N LEU A 200 -1.80 20.33 -5.53
CA LEU A 200 -3.21 20.07 -5.21
C LEU A 200 -4.13 21.07 -5.93
N THR A 201 -3.75 22.35 -5.97
CA THR A 201 -4.48 23.39 -6.70
C THR A 201 -4.49 23.09 -8.20
N THR A 202 -3.36 22.71 -8.80
CA THR A 202 -3.29 22.35 -10.22
C THR A 202 -4.13 21.11 -10.54
N PHE A 203 -4.14 20.10 -9.67
CA PHE A 203 -4.97 18.91 -9.85
C PHE A 203 -6.47 19.25 -9.84
N ILE A 204 -6.93 20.02 -8.86
CA ILE A 204 -8.34 20.45 -8.77
C ILE A 204 -8.75 21.24 -10.01
N GLN A 205 -7.89 22.14 -10.49
CA GLN A 205 -8.18 23.00 -11.62
C GLN A 205 -8.23 22.24 -12.95
N ASN A 206 -7.37 21.24 -13.13
CA ASN A 206 -7.40 20.37 -14.30
C ASN A 206 -8.65 19.47 -14.32
N THR A 207 -9.05 18.91 -13.16
CA THR A 207 -10.28 18.11 -13.06
C THR A 207 -11.53 18.96 -13.32
N SER A 208 -11.59 20.21 -12.85
CA SER A 208 -12.70 21.12 -13.16
C SER A 208 -12.79 21.44 -14.66
N ASN A 209 -11.65 21.63 -15.33
CA ASN A 209 -11.65 21.91 -16.77
C ASN A 209 -12.14 20.71 -17.59
N GLU A 210 -11.72 19.49 -17.26
CA GLU A 210 -12.18 18.26 -17.94
C GLU A 210 -13.70 18.02 -17.81
N LEU A 211 -14.28 18.35 -16.64
CA LEU A 211 -15.72 18.28 -16.38
C LEU A 211 -16.53 19.31 -17.18
N THR A 212 -15.95 20.49 -17.46
CA THR A 212 -16.63 21.53 -18.26
C THR A 212 -16.60 21.25 -19.77
N THR A 213 -15.60 20.51 -20.26
CA THR A 213 -15.46 20.19 -21.69
C THR A 213 -16.28 18.98 -22.15
N SER A 214 -16.93 18.26 -21.23
CA SER A 214 -17.63 16.99 -21.50
C SER A 214 -19.17 17.10 -21.51
N ILE A 215 -19.74 18.30 -21.43
CA ILE A 215 -21.18 18.55 -21.59
C ILE A 215 -21.47 19.05 -23.02
N PRO A 216 -22.18 18.29 -23.87
CA PRO A 216 -22.59 18.79 -25.18
C PRO A 216 -23.76 19.79 -25.04
N ASN A 217 -23.57 20.99 -25.57
CA ASN A 217 -24.65 21.96 -25.80
C ASN A 217 -25.58 21.40 -26.88
N ASN A 218 -26.80 21.00 -26.51
CA ASN A 218 -27.87 20.78 -27.48
C ASN A 218 -29.00 21.77 -27.19
N SER A 219 -29.05 22.84 -27.98
CA SER A 219 -30.18 23.75 -28.07
C SER A 219 -30.58 23.83 -29.53
N ASN A 220 -31.88 23.60 -29.78
CA ASN A 220 -32.61 23.77 -31.04
C ASN A 220 -32.66 22.54 -31.98
N GLU A 221 -33.66 21.70 -31.77
CA GLU A 221 -34.58 21.25 -32.83
C GLU A 221 -35.74 20.48 -32.19
N LEU A 222 -36.95 21.03 -32.23
CA LEU A 222 -38.21 20.32 -32.55
C LEU A 222 -39.36 21.35 -32.53
N THR A 223 -39.63 21.93 -33.69
CA THR A 223 -40.91 22.56 -33.99
C THR A 223 -41.91 21.50 -34.47
N THR A 224 -43.20 21.78 -34.24
CA THR A 224 -44.41 21.22 -34.89
C THR A 224 -44.80 19.77 -34.60
N SER A 225 -45.74 19.57 -33.66
CA SER A 225 -47.02 18.86 -33.91
C SER A 225 -47.83 18.74 -32.60
N ILE A 226 -48.78 19.66 -32.37
CA ILE A 226 -49.84 19.51 -31.36
C ILE A 226 -51.16 19.41 -32.13
N PRO A 227 -51.89 18.28 -32.07
CA PRO A 227 -53.29 18.23 -32.49
C PRO A 227 -54.21 18.66 -31.34
N ASP A 228 -55.38 19.13 -31.75
CA ASP A 228 -56.38 19.90 -31.02
C ASP A 228 -56.87 19.36 -29.66
N LYS A 229 -57.22 20.32 -28.82
CA LYS A 229 -57.97 20.21 -27.57
C LYS A 229 -59.38 19.66 -27.82
N PRO A 230 -59.96 18.94 -26.84
CA PRO A 230 -61.35 19.22 -26.48
C PRO A 230 -61.56 19.46 -24.98
N ASP A 231 -62.75 19.99 -24.72
CA ASP A 231 -63.17 20.78 -23.56
C ASP A 231 -63.46 20.02 -22.25
N ASN A 232 -63.54 20.82 -21.18
CA ASN A 232 -64.30 20.66 -19.94
C ASN A 232 -63.92 19.53 -18.96
N TYR A 233 -63.61 19.90 -17.71
CA TYR A 233 -64.53 19.76 -16.57
C TYR A 233 -64.04 20.60 -15.37
N ILE A 234 -64.94 21.47 -14.89
CA ILE A 234 -64.96 22.06 -13.53
C ILE A 234 -65.29 20.92 -12.54
N VAL A 235 -64.79 20.84 -11.30
CA VAL A 235 -65.42 21.33 -10.05
C VAL A 235 -64.49 21.05 -8.85
N ASN A 236 -64.32 22.08 -8.01
CA ASN A 236 -64.12 22.19 -6.54
C ASN A 236 -63.91 20.93 -5.67
N LEU A 237 -63.14 21.06 -4.57
CA LEU A 237 -63.68 21.39 -3.22
C LEU A 237 -62.56 21.51 -2.15
N TYR A 238 -62.81 22.45 -1.24
CA TYR A 238 -62.14 22.69 0.05
C TYR A 238 -62.63 21.70 1.14
N GLU A 239 -61.94 21.75 2.29
CA GLU A 239 -62.26 21.17 3.64
C GLU A 239 -61.82 19.71 3.82
N ASP A 240 -61.08 19.30 4.86
CA ASP A 240 -60.87 19.83 6.23
C ASP A 240 -59.38 19.91 6.65
#